data_AF-A0A1J3FYQ8-F1
#
_entry.id   AF-A0A1J3FYQ8-F1
#
_cell.length_a   1.000
_cell.length_b   1.000
_cell.length_c   1.000
_cell.angle_alpha   90.00
_cell.angle_beta   90.00
_cell.angle_gamma   90.00
#
_symmetry.space_group_name_H-M   'P 1'
#
loop_
_entity.id
_entity.type
_entity.pdbx_description
1 polymer ?
#
loop_
_entity_poly.entity_id
_entity_poly.type
_entity_poly.pdbx_seq_one_letter_code
_entity_poly.pdbx_strand_id
1 'polypeptide(L)'
;DVYTLDGCDPEGIFPVILGHEATGIVESVGPGVTRVKVGDTVIPCYTPQCKKKSCIYCEHPNTNLCPTIRGTQGQGLMPDSTSRFRNKEGKVIYHFMGCSTFSEYTVLAEISVAKINPLADLNKVCMIGCGVSTGWGAVMNNCDMEPGSTVAVWG
;
A
#
# COMPACT_ATOMS: atom_id res chain seq x y z
N ASP A 1 6.91 -9.03 3.20
CA ASP A 1 7.61 -9.70 2.09
C ASP A 1 8.26 -11.01 2.51
N VAL A 2 9.33 -11.00 3.30
CA VAL A 2 10.04 -12.24 3.72
C VAL A 2 9.12 -13.22 4.44
N TYR A 3 8.31 -12.74 5.39
CA TYR A 3 7.32 -13.57 6.10
C TYR A 3 6.36 -14.32 5.16
N THR A 4 5.93 -13.66 4.08
CA THR A 4 5.09 -14.26 3.04
C THR A 4 5.89 -15.22 2.15
N LEU A 5 7.11 -14.84 1.76
CA LEU A 5 8.02 -15.68 0.98
C LEU A 5 8.32 -17.02 1.66
N ASP A 6 8.49 -17.00 2.98
CA ASP A 6 8.78 -18.17 3.80
C ASP A 6 7.54 -19.07 4.02
N GLY A 7 6.37 -18.67 3.53
CA GLY A 7 5.13 -19.43 3.63
C GLY A 7 4.44 -19.34 5.00
N CYS A 8 4.88 -18.41 5.87
CA CYS A 8 4.26 -18.21 7.18
C CYS A 8 3.00 -17.32 7.13
N ASP A 9 2.81 -16.57 6.05
CA ASP A 9 1.66 -15.71 5.85
C ASP A 9 0.42 -16.52 5.41
N PRO A 10 -0.66 -16.57 6.22
CA PRO A 10 -1.88 -17.27 5.85
C PRO A 10 -2.60 -16.64 4.65
N GLU A 11 -2.29 -15.38 4.30
CA GLU A 11 -2.78 -14.71 3.10
C GLU A 11 -1.82 -14.88 1.90
N GLY A 12 -0.69 -15.58 2.09
CA GLY A 12 0.27 -15.85 1.03
C GLY A 12 -0.32 -16.74 -0.07
N ILE A 13 -0.40 -16.20 -1.28
CA ILE A 13 -0.89 -16.92 -2.47
C ILE A 13 0.20 -16.84 -3.54
N PHE A 14 0.62 -17.98 -4.08
CA PHE A 14 1.67 -18.07 -5.11
C PHE A 14 1.10 -18.59 -6.44
N PRO A 15 1.66 -18.18 -7.61
CA PRO A 15 2.81 -17.27 -7.78
C PRO A 15 2.43 -15.80 -7.57
N VAL A 16 3.33 -14.99 -7.02
CA VAL A 16 3.07 -13.58 -6.64
C VAL A 16 4.28 -12.69 -6.92
N ILE A 17 4.04 -11.41 -7.22
CA ILE A 17 5.06 -10.35 -7.19
C ILE A 17 4.97 -9.68 -5.82
N LEU A 18 5.98 -9.87 -4.98
CA LEU A 18 6.08 -9.27 -3.65
C LEU A 18 6.38 -7.76 -3.72
N GLY A 19 6.59 -7.14 -2.56
CA GLY A 19 6.91 -5.73 -2.41
C GLY A 19 5.67 -4.89 -2.15
N HIS A 20 5.72 -4.10 -1.09
CA HIS A 20 4.66 -3.14 -0.72
C HIS A 20 5.21 -1.77 -0.29
N GLU A 21 6.53 -1.64 -0.22
CA GLU A 21 7.23 -0.43 0.17
C GLU A 21 8.04 0.08 -1.03
N ALA A 22 7.61 1.19 -1.63
CA ALA A 22 8.25 1.78 -2.81
C ALA A 22 7.84 3.24 -3.02
N THR A 23 8.56 3.87 -3.95
CA THR A 23 8.16 5.09 -4.63
C THR A 23 8.12 4.82 -6.12
N GLY A 24 7.25 5.54 -6.84
CA GLY A 24 7.19 5.46 -8.30
C GLY A 24 6.79 6.77 -8.93
N ILE A 25 6.78 6.77 -10.26
CA ILE A 25 6.23 7.85 -11.08
C ILE A 25 5.03 7.27 -11.82
N VAL A 26 3.92 8.01 -11.84
CA VAL A 26 2.72 7.60 -12.58
C VAL A 26 3.02 7.62 -14.07
N GLU A 27 2.98 6.44 -14.70
CA GLU A 27 3.15 6.29 -16.15
C GLU A 27 1.85 6.57 -16.92
N SER A 28 0.73 6.00 -16.46
CA SER A 28 -0.61 6.19 -17.04
C SER A 28 -1.70 6.12 -15.98
N VAL A 29 -2.90 6.59 -16.32
CA VAL A 29 -4.08 6.54 -15.44
C VAL A 29 -5.28 5.95 -16.17
N GLY A 30 -6.10 5.18 -15.45
CA GLY A 30 -7.36 4.63 -15.97
C GLY A 30 -8.47 5.69 -16.07
N PRO A 31 -9.56 5.39 -16.78
CA PRO A 31 -10.74 6.26 -16.83
C PRO A 31 -11.29 6.58 -15.43
N GLY A 32 -11.61 7.84 -15.18
CA GLY A 32 -12.22 8.30 -13.92
C GLY A 32 -11.22 8.59 -12.80
N VAL A 33 -9.93 8.37 -12.99
CA VAL A 33 -8.89 8.79 -12.03
C VAL A 33 -8.81 10.32 -12.00
N THR A 34 -8.77 10.89 -10.80
CA THR A 34 -8.78 12.34 -10.55
C THR A 34 -7.73 12.80 -9.52
N ARG A 35 -7.20 11.91 -8.70
CA ARG A 35 -6.30 12.22 -7.56
C ARG A 35 -4.82 12.25 -7.93
N VAL A 36 -4.45 11.64 -9.06
CA VAL A 36 -3.08 11.58 -9.58
C VAL A 36 -3.11 11.76 -11.10
N LYS A 37 -1.98 12.18 -11.68
CA LYS A 37 -1.79 12.28 -13.13
C LYS A 37 -0.42 11.76 -13.53
N VAL A 38 -0.24 11.51 -14.83
CA VAL A 38 1.05 11.13 -15.43
C VAL A 38 2.16 12.10 -14.99
N GLY A 39 3.30 11.53 -14.59
CA GLY A 39 4.46 12.26 -14.10
C GLY A 39 4.43 12.61 -12.60
N ASP A 40 3.31 12.38 -11.90
CA ASP A 40 3.29 12.58 -10.45
C ASP A 40 4.18 11.52 -9.75
N THR A 41 4.97 11.98 -8.78
CA THR A 41 5.68 11.11 -7.85
C THR A 41 4.72 10.59 -6.79
N VAL A 42 4.73 9.28 -6.56
CA VAL A 42 3.77 8.60 -5.70
C VAL A 42 4.40 7.54 -4.80
N ILE A 43 3.69 7.22 -3.71
CA ILE A 43 3.92 6.07 -2.84
C ILE A 43 2.68 5.14 -2.90
N PRO A 44 2.86 3.84 -3.18
CA PRO A 44 1.85 2.81 -2.94
C PRO A 44 1.41 2.75 -1.47
N CYS A 45 0.11 2.58 -1.25
CA CYS A 45 -0.45 2.39 0.09
C CYS A 45 -1.18 1.04 0.16
N TYR A 46 -0.59 0.08 0.89
CA TYR A 46 -1.24 -1.20 1.16
C TYR A 46 -2.62 -0.97 1.80
N THR A 47 -2.69 -0.17 2.85
CA THR A 47 -3.98 0.24 3.43
C THR A 47 -4.60 1.35 2.58
N PRO A 48 -5.75 1.11 1.92
CA PRO A 48 -6.37 2.12 1.07
C PRO A 48 -7.03 3.23 1.88
N GLN A 49 -7.35 4.36 1.23
CA GLN A 49 -8.21 5.39 1.79
C GLN A 49 -9.22 5.87 0.73
N CYS A 50 -10.44 5.35 0.80
CA CYS A 50 -11.47 5.60 -0.23
C CYS A 50 -12.11 6.99 -0.14
N LYS A 51 -12.06 7.65 1.02
CA LYS A 51 -12.60 8.99 1.28
C LYS A 51 -14.09 9.17 0.91
N LYS A 52 -14.85 8.08 0.82
CA LYS A 52 -16.29 8.14 0.62
C LYS A 52 -16.93 8.56 1.94
N LYS A 53 -17.82 9.57 1.90
CA LYS A 53 -18.59 10.00 3.08
C LYS A 53 -19.39 8.88 3.75
N SER A 54 -19.77 7.85 3.00
CA SER A 54 -20.48 6.67 3.52
C SER A 54 -19.55 5.63 4.16
N CYS A 55 -18.22 5.77 4.05
CA CYS A 55 -17.27 4.85 4.65
C CYS A 55 -16.99 5.27 6.08
N ILE A 56 -17.68 4.62 7.03
CA ILE A 56 -17.54 4.90 8.47
C ILE A 56 -16.09 4.82 8.96
N TYR A 57 -15.24 4.01 8.32
CA TYR A 57 -13.81 3.90 8.67
C TYR A 57 -13.01 5.11 8.19
N CYS A 58 -13.27 5.63 6.98
CA CYS A 58 -12.56 6.81 6.49
C CYS A 58 -13.01 8.11 7.16
N GLU A 59 -14.24 8.15 7.69
CA GLU A 59 -14.78 9.31 8.39
C GLU A 59 -14.52 9.29 9.90
N HIS A 60 -14.07 8.16 10.46
CA HIS A 60 -13.82 8.05 11.91
C HIS A 60 -12.40 8.52 12.26
N PRO A 61 -12.22 9.40 13.26
CA PRO A 61 -10.91 9.97 13.59
C PRO A 61 -9.89 9.00 14.21
N ASN A 62 -10.30 7.78 14.56
CA ASN A 62 -9.50 6.84 15.37
C ASN A 62 -9.14 5.58 14.58
N THR A 63 -9.36 5.58 13.26
CA THR A 63 -8.98 4.45 12.42
C THR A 63 -8.52 4.92 11.05
N ASN A 64 -7.59 4.17 10.46
CA ASN A 64 -7.13 4.33 9.08
C ASN A 64 -7.42 3.06 8.25
N LEU A 65 -8.13 2.07 8.81
CA LEU A 65 -8.30 0.74 8.22
C LEU A 65 -9.51 0.68 7.28
N CYS A 66 -9.41 1.33 6.13
CA CYS A 66 -10.49 1.32 5.14
C CYS A 66 -10.73 -0.10 4.58
N PRO A 67 -11.95 -0.66 4.69
CA PRO A 67 -12.23 -2.02 4.24
C PRO A 67 -12.57 -2.13 2.74
N THR A 68 -12.64 -1.00 2.02
CA THR A 68 -13.33 -0.89 0.72
C THR A 68 -12.90 -1.91 -0.33
N ILE A 69 -11.61 -2.27 -0.38
CA ILE A 69 -11.07 -3.26 -1.32
C ILE A 69 -10.40 -4.45 -0.61
N ARG A 70 -10.57 -4.58 0.71
CA ARG A 70 -9.84 -5.56 1.51
C ARG A 70 -10.14 -7.00 1.06
N GLY A 71 -11.39 -7.27 0.67
CA GLY A 71 -11.82 -8.58 0.21
C GLY A 71 -11.05 -9.09 -1.02
N THR A 72 -10.92 -8.27 -2.07
CA THR A 72 -10.15 -8.67 -3.27
C THR A 72 -8.64 -8.58 -3.03
N GLN A 73 -8.19 -7.61 -2.24
CA GLN A 73 -6.77 -7.44 -1.91
C GLN A 73 -6.22 -8.65 -1.15
N GLY A 74 -6.96 -9.20 -0.18
CA GLY A 74 -6.59 -10.43 0.53
C GLY A 74 -6.62 -11.69 -0.34
N GLN A 75 -7.24 -11.62 -1.51
CA GLN A 75 -7.22 -12.69 -2.52
C GLN A 75 -6.10 -12.49 -3.57
N GLY A 76 -5.26 -11.45 -3.41
CA GLY A 76 -4.21 -11.10 -4.37
C GLY A 76 -4.74 -10.55 -5.71
N LEU A 77 -5.91 -9.90 -5.70
CA LEU A 77 -6.61 -9.40 -6.89
C LEU A 77 -6.92 -7.91 -6.79
N MET A 78 -7.05 -7.28 -7.96
CA MET A 78 -7.52 -5.90 -8.09
C MET A 78 -9.01 -5.79 -7.70
N PRO A 79 -9.57 -4.59 -7.51
CA PRO A 79 -10.98 -4.40 -7.13
C PRO A 79 -12.00 -5.02 -8.10
N ASP A 80 -11.60 -5.34 -9.33
CA ASP A 80 -12.42 -6.03 -10.33
C ASP A 80 -12.25 -7.57 -10.29
N SER A 81 -11.63 -8.10 -9.24
CA SER A 81 -11.35 -9.53 -9.05
C SER A 81 -10.46 -10.15 -10.13
N THR A 82 -9.60 -9.36 -10.76
CA THR A 82 -8.61 -9.86 -11.73
C THR A 82 -7.18 -9.49 -11.35
N SER A 83 -6.20 -10.18 -11.94
CA SER A 83 -4.80 -9.76 -11.87
C SER A 83 -4.40 -8.95 -13.10
N ARG A 84 -3.42 -8.06 -12.91
CA ARG A 84 -2.76 -7.29 -13.98
C ARG A 84 -1.47 -7.95 -14.44
N PHE A 85 -1.04 -9.01 -13.77
CA PHE A 85 0.20 -9.71 -14.06
C PHE A 85 -0.08 -11.09 -14.65
N ARG A 86 0.69 -11.40 -15.71
CA ARG A 86 0.77 -12.73 -16.30
C ARG A 86 2.24 -13.05 -16.54
N ASN A 87 2.59 -14.33 -16.41
CA ASN A 87 3.90 -14.80 -16.83
C ASN A 87 3.98 -14.93 -18.35
N LYS A 88 5.13 -15.36 -18.88
CA LYS A 88 5.37 -15.51 -20.33
C LYS A 88 4.44 -16.54 -20.98
N GLU A 89 3.96 -17.52 -20.23
CA GLU A 89 3.01 -18.54 -20.68
C GLU A 89 1.54 -18.09 -20.52
N GLY A 90 1.29 -16.85 -20.11
CA GLY A 90 -0.06 -16.29 -19.93
C GLY A 90 -0.75 -16.68 -18.62
N LYS A 91 -0.08 -17.45 -17.74
CA LYS A 91 -0.59 -17.83 -16.42
C LYS A 91 -0.64 -16.62 -15.49
N VAL A 92 -1.67 -16.57 -14.67
CA VAL A 92 -1.87 -15.49 -13.69
C VAL A 92 -0.72 -15.47 -12.68
N ILE A 93 -0.24 -14.28 -12.36
CA ILE A 93 0.58 -13.99 -11.18
C ILE A 93 -0.26 -13.09 -10.27
N TYR A 94 -0.37 -13.40 -9.00
CA TYR A 94 -1.18 -12.63 -8.05
C TYR A 94 -0.49 -11.33 -7.65
N HIS A 95 -1.31 -10.37 -7.20
CA HIS A 95 -0.83 -9.15 -6.58
C HIS A 95 -0.49 -9.38 -5.10
N PHE A 96 0.55 -8.73 -4.60
CA PHE A 96 0.85 -8.69 -3.18
C PHE A 96 0.39 -7.38 -2.57
N MET A 97 -0.50 -7.45 -1.56
CA MET A 97 -0.97 -6.28 -0.82
C MET A 97 -1.57 -5.16 -1.71
N GLY A 98 -1.98 -5.47 -2.94
CA GLY A 98 -2.42 -4.47 -3.92
C GLY A 98 -1.33 -3.47 -4.33
N CYS A 99 -0.05 -3.80 -4.10
CA CYS A 99 1.11 -2.97 -4.40
C CYS A 99 2.07 -3.64 -5.39
N SER A 100 2.55 -4.85 -5.09
CA SER A 100 3.42 -5.66 -5.97
C SER A 100 4.65 -4.90 -6.51
N THR A 101 5.41 -4.28 -5.62
CA THR A 101 6.45 -3.29 -5.97
C THR A 101 7.77 -3.89 -6.42
N PHE A 102 7.96 -5.21 -6.36
CA PHE A 102 9.13 -5.88 -6.95
C PHE A 102 8.93 -6.14 -8.45
N SER A 103 8.48 -5.10 -9.16
CA SER A 103 8.29 -5.06 -10.60
C SER A 103 8.59 -3.65 -11.09
N GLU A 104 9.17 -3.52 -12.30
CA GLU A 104 9.44 -2.21 -12.91
C GLU A 104 8.16 -1.38 -13.09
N TYR A 105 7.02 -2.06 -13.31
CA TYR A 105 5.70 -1.46 -13.39
C TYR A 105 4.71 -2.26 -12.56
N THR A 106 3.79 -1.55 -11.91
CA THR A 106 2.67 -2.13 -11.18
C THR A 106 1.42 -1.28 -11.39
N VAL A 107 0.25 -1.87 -11.17
CA VAL A 107 -1.05 -1.22 -11.31
C VAL A 107 -1.74 -1.23 -9.96
N LEU A 108 -2.10 -0.05 -9.46
CA LEU A 108 -2.77 0.13 -8.18
C LEU A 108 -4.17 0.71 -8.34
N ALA A 109 -5.03 0.47 -7.37
CA ALA A 109 -6.26 1.24 -7.24
C ALA A 109 -5.92 2.70 -6.88
N GLU A 110 -6.65 3.67 -7.44
CA GLU A 110 -6.43 5.10 -7.14
C GLU A 110 -6.47 5.41 -5.63
N ILE A 111 -7.31 4.68 -4.88
CA ILE A 111 -7.46 4.83 -3.43
C ILE A 111 -6.28 4.26 -2.62
N SER A 112 -5.36 3.55 -3.28
CA SER A 112 -4.16 2.92 -2.73
C SER A 112 -2.88 3.62 -3.21
N VAL A 113 -2.97 4.89 -3.61
CA VAL A 113 -1.84 5.69 -4.08
C VAL A 113 -1.86 7.06 -3.42
N ALA A 114 -0.73 7.48 -2.87
CA ALA A 114 -0.51 8.81 -2.33
C ALA A 114 0.46 9.59 -3.22
N LYS A 115 0.02 10.72 -3.76
CA LYS A 115 0.91 11.72 -4.37
C LYS A 115 1.80 12.36 -3.32
N ILE A 116 3.09 12.48 -3.62
CA ILE A 116 4.07 13.10 -2.75
C ILE A 116 4.78 14.27 -3.42
N ASN A 117 5.62 14.97 -2.66
CA ASN A 117 6.44 16.06 -3.17
C ASN A 117 7.45 15.52 -4.21
N PRO A 118 7.48 16.04 -5.45
CA PRO A 118 8.41 15.57 -6.48
C PRO A 118 9.88 15.88 -6.19
N LEU A 119 10.17 16.75 -5.22
CA LEU A 119 11.54 17.06 -4.77
C LEU A 119 12.03 16.09 -3.69
N ALA A 120 11.21 15.13 -3.25
CA ALA A 120 11.62 14.14 -2.27
C ALA A 120 12.65 13.17 -2.84
N ASP A 121 13.63 12.77 -2.01
CA ASP A 121 14.59 11.72 -2.35
C ASP A 121 13.89 10.36 -2.32
N LEU A 122 13.60 9.82 -3.51
CA LEU A 122 12.85 8.58 -3.70
C LEU A 122 13.48 7.37 -3.01
N ASN A 123 14.81 7.33 -2.94
CA ASN A 123 15.54 6.24 -2.27
C ASN A 123 15.39 6.25 -0.75
N LYS A 124 14.90 7.36 -0.18
CA LYS A 124 14.65 7.50 1.26
C LYS A 124 13.17 7.41 1.59
N VAL A 125 12.34 8.12 0.83
CA VAL A 125 10.91 8.27 1.17
C VAL A 125 10.08 7.04 0.82
N CYS A 126 10.62 6.08 0.06
CA CYS A 126 9.98 4.76 -0.10
C CYS A 126 9.68 4.10 1.25
N MET A 127 10.54 4.26 2.25
CA MET A 127 10.38 3.70 3.60
C MET A 127 9.12 4.18 4.33
N ILE A 128 8.55 5.31 3.91
CA ILE A 128 7.30 5.88 4.46
C ILE A 128 6.09 5.06 3.98
N GLY A 129 6.22 4.24 2.94
CA GLY A 129 5.17 3.35 2.44
C GLY A 129 4.73 2.28 3.45
N CYS A 130 5.61 1.85 4.35
CA CYS A 130 5.24 0.92 5.42
C CYS A 130 6.01 1.14 6.73
N GLY A 131 7.27 0.69 6.82
CA GLY A 131 7.95 0.45 8.09
C GLY A 131 8.12 1.71 8.94
N VAL A 132 8.60 2.80 8.33
CA VAL A 132 8.86 4.07 9.05
C VAL A 132 7.55 4.68 9.54
N SER A 133 6.53 4.75 8.69
CA SER A 133 5.24 5.33 9.06
C SER A 133 4.54 4.51 10.13
N THR A 134 4.66 3.18 10.09
CA THR A 134 4.07 2.29 11.09
C THR A 134 4.71 2.51 12.46
N GLY A 135 6.04 2.49 12.55
CA GLY A 135 6.75 2.69 13.82
C GLY A 135 6.56 4.10 14.37
N TRP A 136 6.67 5.12 13.52
CA TRP A 136 6.45 6.52 13.90
C TRP A 136 5.01 6.74 14.36
N GLY A 137 4.04 6.24 13.59
CA GLY A 137 2.62 6.39 13.88
C GLY A 137 2.20 5.69 15.17
N ALA A 138 2.77 4.52 15.48
CA ALA A 138 2.50 3.83 16.74
C ALA A 138 2.83 4.73 17.95
N VAL A 139 3.97 5.41 17.92
CA VAL A 139 4.36 6.32 19.00
C VAL A 139 3.49 7.58 19.01
N MET A 140 3.40 8.27 17.87
CA MET A 140 2.82 9.61 17.82
C MET A 140 1.29 9.63 17.83
N ASN A 141 0.64 8.58 17.33
CA ASN A 141 -0.82 8.56 17.15
C ASN A 141 -1.54 7.58 18.07
N ASN A 142 -0.84 6.62 18.69
CA ASN A 142 -1.47 5.54 19.46
C ASN A 142 -1.02 5.46 20.92
N CYS A 143 0.16 5.99 21.27
CA CYS A 143 0.70 5.86 22.62
C CYS A 143 0.46 7.07 23.53
N ASP A 144 -0.26 8.11 23.07
CA ASP A 144 -0.57 9.35 23.82
C ASP A 144 0.62 9.89 24.63
N MET A 145 1.79 9.89 23.99
CA MET A 145 3.05 10.20 24.67
C MET A 145 3.23 11.69 24.94
N GLU A 146 3.71 12.00 26.15
CA GLU A 146 4.09 13.36 26.55
C GLU A 146 5.62 13.53 26.65
N PRO A 147 6.17 14.75 26.45
CA PRO A 147 7.59 15.03 26.67
C PRO A 147 8.06 14.62 28.07
N GLY A 148 9.16 13.86 28.14
CA GLY A 148 9.71 13.34 29.40
C GLY A 148 9.23 11.92 29.77
N SER A 149 8.33 11.33 28.99
CA SER A 149 7.89 9.94 29.16
C SER A 149 9.05 8.93 28.98
N THR A 150 9.02 7.82 29.73
CA THR A 150 9.95 6.68 29.57
C THR A 150 9.32 5.61 28.69
N VAL A 151 10.06 5.09 27.71
CA VAL A 151 9.56 4.15 26.69
C VAL A 151 10.36 2.86 26.69
N ALA A 152 9.67 1.74 26.53
CA ALA A 152 10.27 0.46 26.17
C ALA A 152 9.85 0.09 24.74
N VAL A 153 10.82 -0.30 23.90
CA VAL A 153 10.59 -0.78 22.53
C VAL A 153 11.11 -2.21 22.43
N TRP A 154 10.23 -3.15 22.09
CA TRP A 154 10.60 -4.53 21.79
C TRP A 154 10.71 -4.69 20.27
N GLY A 155 11.92 -4.95 19.79
CA GLY A 155 12.27 -5.13 18.38
C GLY A 155 12.64 -6.57 18.07
#